data_AF-A0A2A4P4D7-F1
#
_entry.id   AF-A0A2A4P4D7-F1
#
_cell.length_a   1.000
_cell.length_b   1.000
_cell.length_c   1.000
_cell.angle_alpha   90.00
_cell.angle_beta   90.00
_cell.angle_gamma   90.00
#
_symmetry.space_group_name_H-M   'P 1'
#
loop_
_entity.id
_entity.type
_entity.pdbx_description
1 polymer ?
#
loop_
_entity_poly.entity_id
_entity_poly.type
_entity_poly.pdbx_seq_one_letter_code
_entity_poly.pdbx_strand_id
1 'polypeptide(L)'
;ASAEAGNGSGFPDITQAAQAKVMASETAINVTNDALQVFGAAGYSRNLPLERMVRDARMFTIGGGTAQILRTVIASQILGIKLPQTRDGHLKLAEKEGVKKKG
;
A
#
# COMPACT_ATOMS: atom_id res chain seq x y z
N ALA A 1 -2.89 -11.69 -20.22
CA ALA A 1 -3.72 -11.64 -19.00
C ALA A 1 -4.09 -10.18 -18.77
N SER A 2 -5.18 -9.74 -19.39
CA SER A 2 -5.66 -8.37 -19.32
C SER A 2 -6.27 -8.15 -17.95
N ALA A 3 -5.82 -7.12 -17.23
CA ALA A 3 -6.46 -6.70 -15.99
C ALA A 3 -7.87 -6.21 -16.34
N GLU A 4 -8.88 -7.07 -16.16
CA GLU A 4 -10.28 -6.66 -16.31
C GLU A 4 -10.60 -5.69 -15.18
N ALA A 5 -10.59 -4.40 -15.52
CA ALA A 5 -11.14 -3.33 -14.69
C ALA A 5 -12.63 -3.60 -14.46
N GLY A 6 -13.02 -4.01 -13.25
CA GLY A 6 -14.40 -4.35 -12.88
C GLY A 6 -15.44 -3.21 -13.02
N ASN A 7 -15.08 -2.07 -13.62
CA ASN A 7 -15.97 -0.93 -13.85
C ASN A 7 -15.90 -0.35 -15.28
N GLY A 8 -15.22 -0.99 -16.23
CA GLY A 8 -15.11 -0.52 -17.62
C GLY A 8 -14.19 0.70 -17.85
N SER A 9 -13.54 1.25 -16.81
CA SER A 9 -12.65 2.41 -16.92
C SER A 9 -11.23 2.11 -17.43
N GLY A 10 -10.90 0.83 -17.67
CA GLY A 10 -9.56 0.39 -18.04
C GLY A 10 -8.52 0.44 -16.90
N PHE A 11 -8.88 0.99 -15.74
CA PHE A 11 -8.01 1.04 -14.56
C PHE A 11 -8.42 0.00 -13.49
N PRO A 12 -7.46 -0.55 -12.73
CA PRO A 12 -7.77 -1.49 -11.65
C PRO A 12 -8.65 -0.87 -10.57
N ASP A 13 -9.40 -1.72 -9.86
CA ASP A 13 -10.08 -1.31 -8.64
C ASP A 13 -9.07 -0.76 -7.60
N ILE A 14 -9.48 0.26 -6.85
CA ILE A 14 -8.62 0.94 -5.87
C ILE A 14 -8.15 -0.05 -4.78
N THR A 15 -9.02 -0.95 -4.35
CA THR A 15 -8.69 -1.94 -3.31
C THR A 15 -7.68 -2.95 -3.84
N GLN A 16 -7.90 -3.44 -5.06
CA GLN A 16 -6.98 -4.37 -5.72
C GLN A 16 -5.60 -3.72 -5.95
N ALA A 17 -5.56 -2.46 -6.41
CA ALA A 17 -4.32 -1.71 -6.59
C ALA A 17 -3.58 -1.49 -5.26
N ALA A 18 -4.29 -1.16 -4.19
CA ALA A 18 -3.71 -0.99 -2.86
C ALA A 18 -3.12 -2.31 -2.33
N GLN A 19 -3.85 -3.42 -2.46
CA GLN A 19 -3.38 -4.76 -2.07
C GLN A 19 -2.12 -5.15 -2.83
N ALA A 20 -2.13 -4.99 -4.16
CA ALA A 20 -0.99 -5.29 -5.01
C ALA A 20 0.24 -4.46 -4.65
N LYS A 21 0.07 -3.15 -4.40
CA LYS A 21 1.18 -2.26 -4.01
C LYS A 21 1.79 -2.65 -2.66
N VAL A 22 0.97 -2.94 -1.65
CA VAL A 22 1.48 -3.38 -0.34
C VAL A 22 2.27 -4.67 -0.49
N MET A 23 1.70 -5.67 -1.15
CA MET A 23 2.37 -6.96 -1.36
C MET A 23 3.69 -6.81 -2.14
N ALA A 24 3.66 -6.13 -3.29
CA ALA A 24 4.83 -6.00 -4.15
C ALA A 24 5.96 -5.20 -3.48
N SER A 25 5.62 -4.11 -2.77
CA SER A 25 6.62 -3.26 -2.13
C SER A 25 7.32 -3.95 -0.95
N GLU A 26 6.58 -4.69 -0.12
CA GLU A 26 7.16 -5.45 0.99
C GLU A 26 7.96 -6.65 0.50
N THR A 27 7.47 -7.32 -0.55
CA THR A 27 8.20 -8.41 -1.22
C THR A 27 9.52 -7.90 -1.81
N ALA A 28 9.51 -6.75 -2.48
CA ALA A 28 10.73 -6.16 -3.06
C ALA A 28 11.78 -5.88 -1.98
N ILE A 29 11.38 -5.38 -0.81
CA ILE A 29 12.30 -5.18 0.32
C ILE A 29 12.88 -6.52 0.77
N ASN A 30 12.07 -7.54 1.01
CA ASN A 30 12.56 -8.84 1.50
C ASN A 30 13.52 -9.49 0.48
N VAL A 31 13.08 -9.60 -0.78
CA VAL A 31 13.84 -10.27 -1.85
C VAL A 31 15.18 -9.58 -2.11
N THR A 32 15.22 -8.24 -2.14
CA THR A 32 16.48 -7.52 -2.37
C THR A 32 17.46 -7.68 -1.22
N ASN A 33 16.98 -7.70 0.04
CA ASN A 33 17.83 -7.96 1.19
C ASN A 33 18.36 -9.40 1.20
N ASP A 34 17.51 -10.39 0.93
CA ASP A 34 17.92 -11.79 0.87
C ASP A 34 18.93 -12.03 -0.25
N ALA A 35 18.71 -11.43 -1.43
CA ALA A 35 19.64 -11.49 -2.54
C ALA A 35 21.00 -10.86 -2.19
N LEU A 36 21.00 -9.71 -1.51
CA LEU A 36 22.25 -9.09 -1.01
C LEU A 36 22.97 -10.05 -0.05
N GLN A 37 22.24 -10.67 0.88
CA GLN A 37 22.78 -11.58 1.88
C GLN A 37 23.40 -12.84 1.26
N VAL A 38 22.79 -13.41 0.20
CA VAL A 38 23.32 -14.56 -0.54
C VAL A 38 24.71 -14.27 -1.13
N PHE A 39 24.96 -13.03 -1.56
CA PHE A 39 26.25 -12.60 -2.11
C PHE A 39 27.27 -12.17 -1.04
N GLY A 40 26.87 -12.09 0.24
CA GLY A 40 27.72 -11.71 1.36
C GLY A 40 28.46 -10.38 1.12
N ALA A 41 29.77 -10.35 1.38
CA ALA A 41 30.60 -9.15 1.22
C ALA A 41 30.58 -8.59 -0.22
N ALA A 42 30.44 -9.45 -1.23
CA ALA A 42 30.34 -9.00 -2.62
C ALA A 42 29.01 -8.27 -2.88
N GLY A 43 27.92 -8.69 -2.23
CA GLY A 43 26.61 -8.03 -2.31
C GLY A 43 26.58 -6.64 -1.67
N TYR A 44 27.42 -6.41 -0.66
CA TYR A 44 27.57 -5.10 0.01
C TYR A 44 28.45 -4.12 -0.78
N SER A 45 29.26 -4.61 -1.72
CA SER A 45 30.08 -3.78 -2.59
C SER A 45 29.23 -3.06 -3.64
N ARG A 46 29.61 -1.82 -3.96
CA ARG A 46 29.01 -1.03 -5.05
C ARG A 46 29.42 -1.50 -6.46
N ASN A 47 30.30 -2.49 -6.55
CA ASN A 47 30.70 -3.10 -7.83
C ASN A 47 29.62 -4.00 -8.42
N LEU A 48 28.67 -4.46 -7.58
CA LEU A 48 27.49 -5.21 -8.00
C LEU A 48 26.22 -4.39 -7.69
N PRO A 49 25.09 -4.63 -8.39
CA PRO A 49 23.91 -3.79 -8.24
C PRO A 49 23.08 -4.06 -6.97
N LEU A 50 23.42 -5.05 -6.15
CA LEU A 50 22.57 -5.55 -5.06
C LEU A 50 22.28 -4.47 -4.00
N GLU A 51 23.30 -3.75 -3.53
CA GLU A 51 23.12 -2.66 -2.57
C GLU A 51 22.21 -1.55 -3.11
N ARG A 52 22.35 -1.24 -4.42
CA ARG A 52 21.50 -0.25 -5.10
C ARG A 52 20.06 -0.72 -5.15
N MET A 53 19.82 -1.98 -5.50
CA MET A 53 18.47 -2.55 -5.53
C MET A 53 17.77 -2.46 -4.17
N VAL A 54 18.49 -2.71 -3.07
CA VAL A 54 17.94 -2.54 -1.70
C VAL A 54 17.56 -1.08 -1.43
N ARG A 55 18.44 -0.14 -1.77
CA ARG A 55 18.16 1.31 -1.61
C ARG A 55 16.96 1.76 -2.43
N ASP A 56 16.89 1.34 -3.69
CA ASP A 56 15.81 1.71 -4.61
C ASP A 56 14.46 1.13 -4.15
N ALA A 57 14.45 -0.14 -3.71
CA ALA A 57 13.24 -0.82 -3.25
C ALA A 57 12.61 -0.16 -2.01
N ARG A 58 13.41 0.50 -1.17
CA ARG A 58 12.95 1.07 0.10
C ARG A 58 11.83 2.10 -0.08
N MET A 59 11.85 2.85 -1.17
CA MET A 59 10.89 3.93 -1.43
C MET A 59 9.47 3.42 -1.72
N PHE A 60 9.29 2.18 -2.22
CA PHE A 60 7.97 1.71 -2.67
C PHE A 60 6.93 1.54 -1.55
N THR A 61 7.39 1.40 -0.30
CA THR A 61 6.51 1.38 0.88
C THR A 61 6.14 2.78 1.39
N ILE A 62 6.68 3.84 0.78
CA ILE A 62 6.52 5.25 1.20
C ILE A 62 5.86 6.07 0.09
N GLY A 63 6.44 6.05 -1.11
CA GLY A 63 6.00 6.84 -2.26
C GLY A 63 4.59 6.48 -2.74
N GLY A 64 3.82 7.50 -3.12
CA GLY A 64 2.46 7.33 -3.67
C GLY A 64 1.46 6.70 -2.68
N GLY A 65 1.69 6.87 -1.37
CA GLY A 65 0.89 6.27 -0.30
C GLY A 65 1.68 5.20 0.44
N THR A 66 1.84 5.40 1.75
CA THR A 66 2.61 4.47 2.58
C THR A 66 1.89 3.13 2.72
N ALA A 67 2.62 2.05 3.00
CA ALA A 67 2.03 0.73 3.24
C ALA A 67 0.96 0.76 4.35
N GLN A 68 1.16 1.56 5.40
CA GLN A 68 0.21 1.73 6.49
C GLN A 68 -1.09 2.41 6.03
N ILE A 69 -0.99 3.48 5.24
CA ILE A 69 -2.18 4.17 4.70
C ILE A 69 -2.95 3.25 3.74
N LEU A 70 -2.25 2.48 2.90
CA LEU A 70 -2.89 1.53 2.01
C LEU A 70 -3.59 0.41 2.79
N ARG A 71 -3.02 -0.07 3.90
CA ARG A 71 -3.72 -1.01 4.80
C ARG A 71 -5.00 -0.41 5.38
N THR A 72 -5.02 0.88 5.73
CA THR A 72 -6.25 1.57 6.16
C THR A 72 -7.30 1.61 5.03
N VAL A 73 -6.89 1.87 3.80
CA VAL A 73 -7.79 1.84 2.62
C VAL A 73 -8.34 0.44 2.39
N ILE A 74 -7.50 -0.59 2.47
CA ILE A 74 -7.92 -1.98 2.32
C ILE A 74 -8.90 -2.37 3.44
N ALA A 75 -8.59 -1.99 4.69
CA ALA A 75 -9.43 -2.29 5.84
C ALA A 75 -10.80 -1.61 5.76
N SER A 76 -10.88 -0.36 5.29
CA SER A 76 -12.18 0.33 5.15
C SER A 76 -13.08 -0.36 4.12
N GLN A 77 -12.50 -0.90 3.05
CA GLN A 77 -13.23 -1.65 2.02
C GLN A 77 -13.68 -3.02 2.53
N ILE A 78 -12.80 -3.76 3.22
CA ILE A 78 -13.15 -5.07 3.79
C ILE A 78 -14.23 -4.96 4.87
N LEU A 79 -14.13 -3.96 5.74
CA LEU A 79 -15.08 -3.76 6.84
C LEU A 79 -16.36 -3.05 6.41
N GLY A 80 -16.39 -2.45 5.22
CA GLY A 80 -17.53 -1.67 4.72
C GLY A 80 -17.81 -0.40 5.54
N ILE A 81 -16.84 0.10 6.30
CA ILE A 81 -16.98 1.28 7.17
C ILE A 81 -15.89 2.32 6.90
N LYS A 82 -16.18 3.57 7.24
CA LYS A 82 -15.17 4.63 7.22
C LYS A 82 -14.25 4.51 8.45
N LEU A 83 -12.95 4.67 8.23
CA LEU A 83 -11.92 4.63 9.28
C LEU A 83 -11.31 6.02 9.49
N PRO A 84 -11.97 6.92 10.23
CA PRO A 84 -11.45 8.28 10.40
C PRO A 84 -10.20 8.27 11.28
N GLN A 85 -9.21 9.10 10.93
CA GLN A 85 -7.94 9.20 11.66
C GLN A 85 -7.85 10.47 12.54
N THR A 86 -8.89 11.31 12.55
CA THR A 86 -8.95 12.50 13.43
C THR A 86 -9.51 12.13 14.80
N ARG A 87 -9.14 12.91 15.83
CA ARG A 87 -9.54 12.69 17.23
C ARG A 87 -11.06 12.62 17.43
N ASP A 88 -11.81 13.37 16.65
CA ASP A 88 -13.27 13.52 16.69
C ASP A 88 -13.99 12.80 15.53
N GLY A 89 -13.28 11.91 14.83
CA GLY A 89 -13.73 11.31 13.59
C GLY A 89 -15.09 10.61 13.67
N HIS A 90 -15.30 9.82 14.74
CA HIS A 90 -16.55 9.10 14.93
C HIS A 90 -17.72 10.02 15.28
N LEU A 91 -17.49 11.09 16.05
CA LEU A 91 -18.52 12.08 16.38
C LEU A 91 -19.02 12.78 15.10
N LYS A 92 -18.10 13.25 14.27
CA LYS A 92 -18.43 13.88 12.98
C LYS A 92 -19.18 12.95 12.02
N LEU A 93 -18.85 11.65 12.02
CA LEU A 93 -19.58 10.66 11.22
C LEU A 93 -21.00 10.46 11.73
N ALA A 94 -21.18 10.33 13.04
CA ALA A 94 -22.49 10.17 13.66
C ALA A 94 -23.39 11.41 13.42
N GLU A 95 -22.84 12.61 13.53
CA GLU A 95 -23.54 13.86 13.20
C GLU A 95 -24.03 13.85 11.74
N LYS A 96 -23.17 13.47 10.80
CA LYS A 96 -23.50 13.41 9.37
C LYS A 96 -24.59 12.39 9.05
N GLU A 97 -24.57 11.23 9.71
CA GLU A 97 -25.61 10.21 9.58
C GLU A 97 -26.95 10.66 10.20
N GLY A 98 -26.89 11.36 11.33
CA GLY A 98 -28.07 11.96 11.97
C GLY A 98 -28.73 13.04 11.12
N VAL A 99 -27.94 13.87 10.43
CA VAL A 99 -28.44 14.87 9.47
C VAL A 99 -29.13 14.19 8.28
N LYS A 100 -28.55 13.12 7.75
CA LYS A 100 -29.09 12.39 6.58
C LYS A 100 -30.44 11.69 6.86
N LYS A 101 -30.77 11.40 8.13
CA LYS A 101 -32.05 10.79 8.54
C LYS A 101 -33.18 11.81 8.77
N LYS A 102 -32.87 13.11 8.86
CA LYS A 102 -33.85 14.17 9.16
C LYS A 102 -34.37 14.91 7.92
N GLY A 103 -33.68 14.80 6.79
CA GLY A 103 -34.12 15.32 5.48
C GLY A 103 -34.63 14.20 4.60
#